data_AF-A0A354CRI0-F1
#
_entry.id   AF-A0A354CRI0-F1
#
_cell.length_a   1.000
_cell.length_b   1.000
_cell.length_c   1.000
_cell.angle_alpha   90.00
_cell.angle_beta   90.00
_cell.angle_gamma   90.00
#
_symmetry.space_group_name_H-M   'P 1'
#
loop_
_entity.id
_entity.type
_entity.pdbx_description
1 polymer ?
#
loop_
_entity_poly.entity_id
_entity_poly.type
_entity_poly.pdbx_seq_one_letter_code
_entity_poly.pdbx_strand_id
1 'polypeptide(L)'
;MGLLNNMLKNIAEGLLGGYGSKDPQNPSKNSSSAFDPPIPPPKPAREVKNILYDGEDGNTEITYSFMLSRDFADSYSNAGEIDYLAVYNPDCNEEFCDYSIGDSAFIVSSAPENEIYDMIENYKRSGTPDGVYSFERVGNMGSRVYFKACTLLRGVVLYFYAIDRGISYTNNYIGVMYEKNLLGTPLEAKLKGEVDEAVRSYREAVQPPAR
;
A
#
# COMPACT_ATOMS: atom_id res chain seq x y z
N MET A 1 12.53 12.84 -11.06
CA MET A 1 12.03 14.05 -10.35
C MET A 1 10.79 14.72 -10.98
N GLY A 2 10.33 14.34 -12.19
CA GLY A 2 9.30 15.13 -12.92
C GLY A 2 7.89 14.54 -13.04
N LEU A 3 7.67 13.22 -13.02
CA LEU A 3 6.34 12.65 -13.32
C LEU A 3 5.49 12.32 -12.09
N LEU A 4 6.08 11.89 -10.97
CA LEU A 4 5.32 11.66 -9.73
C LEU A 4 4.84 12.99 -9.11
N ASN A 5 5.61 14.07 -9.29
CA ASN A 5 5.17 15.43 -8.97
C ASN A 5 3.95 15.87 -9.81
N ASN A 6 3.73 15.31 -11.01
CA ASN A 6 2.53 15.58 -11.80
C ASN A 6 1.34 14.72 -11.38
N MET A 7 1.58 13.46 -10.98
CA MET A 7 0.53 12.60 -10.41
C MET A 7 0.04 13.16 -9.06
N LEU A 8 0.94 13.75 -8.27
CA LEU A 8 0.65 14.31 -6.93
C LEU A 8 0.22 15.80 -6.94
N LYS A 9 0.66 16.63 -7.91
CA LYS A 9 0.16 18.02 -8.04
C LYS A 9 -1.35 18.08 -8.31
N ASN A 10 -1.85 17.14 -9.11
CA ASN A 10 -3.27 17.10 -9.45
C ASN A 10 -4.17 16.72 -8.25
N ILE A 11 -3.61 16.06 -7.23
CA ILE A 11 -4.32 15.76 -5.97
C ILE A 11 -4.47 17.02 -5.11
N ALA A 12 -3.45 17.89 -5.08
CA ALA A 12 -3.49 19.13 -4.30
C ALA A 12 -4.35 20.23 -4.96
N GLU A 13 -4.36 20.33 -6.30
CA GLU A 13 -5.15 21.33 -7.03
C GLU A 13 -6.65 20.97 -7.09
N GLY A 14 -7.00 19.68 -7.09
CA GLY A 14 -8.41 19.23 -7.03
C GLY A 14 -9.12 19.51 -5.70
N LEU A 15 -8.37 19.71 -4.61
CA LEU A 15 -8.91 19.92 -3.26
C LEU A 15 -8.94 21.40 -2.82
N LEU A 16 -8.38 22.33 -3.62
CA LEU A 16 -8.36 23.77 -3.30
C LEU A 16 -9.14 24.67 -4.29
N GLY A 17 -9.70 24.10 -5.37
CA GLY A 17 -10.44 24.84 -6.40
C GLY A 17 -11.96 24.82 -6.23
N GLY A 18 -12.50 25.49 -5.20
CA GLY A 18 -13.93 25.76 -5.09
C GLY A 18 -14.39 26.95 -5.94
N TYR A 19 -15.56 26.78 -6.58
CA TYR A 19 -16.50 27.77 -7.14
C TYR A 19 -16.32 28.30 -8.58
N GLY A 20 -17.30 27.95 -9.44
CA GLY A 20 -17.82 28.87 -10.44
C GLY A 20 -18.42 28.27 -11.71
N SER A 21 -19.69 27.83 -11.68
CA SER A 21 -20.75 28.40 -12.53
C SER A 21 -22.11 27.78 -12.20
N LYS A 22 -23.14 28.63 -12.21
CA LYS A 22 -24.53 28.37 -11.80
C LYS A 22 -25.35 27.89 -12.99
N ASP A 23 -26.30 26.98 -12.75
CA ASP A 23 -27.72 27.30 -12.92
C ASP A 23 -28.64 26.32 -12.16
N PRO A 24 -29.87 26.73 -11.78
CA PRO A 24 -30.54 26.26 -10.56
C PRO A 24 -31.75 25.34 -10.80
N GLN A 25 -32.20 24.73 -9.69
CA GLN A 25 -33.49 24.04 -9.41
C GLN A 25 -33.48 22.51 -9.51
N ASN A 26 -33.40 21.85 -8.35
CA ASN A 26 -34.54 21.09 -7.80
C ASN A 26 -34.31 20.80 -6.29
N PRO A 27 -35.15 21.28 -5.35
CA PRO A 27 -35.02 20.92 -3.95
C PRO A 27 -35.77 19.63 -3.63
N SER A 28 -35.26 18.91 -2.63
CA SER A 28 -35.86 17.75 -1.94
C SER A 28 -35.79 16.40 -2.65
N LYS A 29 -34.82 15.58 -2.23
CA LYS A 29 -35.13 14.22 -1.76
C LYS A 29 -34.38 13.91 -0.46
N ASN A 30 -35.21 13.63 0.52
CA ASN A 30 -34.98 13.16 1.88
C ASN A 30 -33.76 12.26 2.11
N SER A 31 -33.24 12.42 3.33
CA SER A 31 -32.50 11.42 4.09
C SER A 31 -32.96 9.98 3.80
N SER A 32 -32.13 9.20 3.13
CA SER A 32 -32.15 7.75 3.17
C SER A 32 -30.85 7.32 3.82
N SER A 33 -30.93 6.54 4.90
CA SER A 33 -29.76 5.89 5.49
C SER A 33 -29.09 5.07 4.39
N ALA A 34 -27.86 5.44 4.03
CA ALA A 34 -27.06 4.67 3.10
C ALA A 34 -26.78 3.32 3.78
N PHE A 35 -27.50 2.29 3.36
CA PHE A 35 -27.05 0.92 3.57
C PHE A 35 -25.75 0.82 2.80
N ASP A 36 -24.62 0.70 3.52
CA ASP A 36 -23.38 0.27 2.89
C ASP A 36 -23.68 -1.05 2.17
N PRO A 37 -23.40 -1.14 0.86
CA PRO A 37 -23.65 -2.37 0.13
C PRO A 37 -22.89 -3.52 0.82
N PRO A 38 -23.51 -4.71 0.94
CA PRO A 38 -22.85 -5.84 1.58
C PRO A 38 -21.57 -6.19 0.84
N ILE A 39 -20.48 -6.35 1.60
CA ILE A 39 -19.18 -6.75 1.05
C ILE A 39 -19.36 -8.10 0.34
N PRO A 40 -18.96 -8.23 -0.94
CA PRO A 40 -19.00 -9.50 -1.66
C PRO A 40 -18.27 -10.61 -0.88
N PRO A 41 -18.68 -11.88 -1.02
CA PRO A 41 -17.98 -12.98 -0.38
C PRO A 41 -16.50 -12.95 -0.78
N PRO A 42 -15.55 -13.10 0.17
CA PRO A 42 -14.12 -13.00 -0.14
C PRO A 42 -13.71 -14.05 -1.17
N LYS A 43 -13.00 -13.62 -2.21
CA LYS A 43 -12.35 -14.56 -3.14
C LYS A 43 -11.18 -15.27 -2.43
N PRO A 44 -10.85 -16.53 -2.79
CA PRO A 44 -9.74 -17.24 -2.17
C PRO A 44 -8.41 -16.54 -2.44
N ALA A 45 -7.49 -16.62 -1.48
CA ALA A 45 -6.14 -16.11 -1.66
C ALA A 45 -5.38 -16.87 -2.75
N ARG A 46 -4.44 -16.17 -3.40
CA ARG A 46 -3.48 -16.74 -4.35
C ARG A 46 -2.06 -16.47 -3.85
N GLU A 47 -1.12 -17.32 -4.25
CA GLU A 47 0.30 -17.02 -4.09
C GLU A 47 0.71 -16.01 -5.17
N VAL A 48 1.24 -14.86 -4.75
CA VAL A 48 1.92 -13.89 -5.60
C VAL A 48 3.41 -14.21 -5.58
N LYS A 49 4.06 -14.24 -6.75
CA LYS A 49 5.51 -14.44 -6.89
C LYS A 49 6.08 -13.35 -7.78
N ASN A 50 7.12 -12.69 -7.31
CA ASN A 50 7.82 -11.64 -8.05
C ASN A 50 9.32 -11.76 -7.87
N ILE A 51 10.03 -11.10 -8.79
CA ILE A 51 11.47 -10.99 -8.80
C ILE A 51 11.81 -9.50 -8.76
N LEU A 52 12.72 -9.10 -7.88
CA LEU A 52 13.43 -7.84 -8.02
C LEU A 52 14.93 -8.11 -8.25
N TYR A 53 15.58 -7.09 -8.78
CA TYR A 53 17.01 -7.07 -9.01
C TYR A 53 17.63 -5.95 -8.16
N ASP A 54 18.62 -6.29 -7.36
CA ASP A 54 19.33 -5.37 -6.45
C ASP A 54 20.86 -5.50 -6.61
N GLY A 55 21.60 -4.63 -5.93
CA GLY A 55 23.07 -4.51 -5.98
C GLY A 55 23.51 -3.39 -6.93
N GLU A 56 24.78 -2.98 -6.80
CA GLU A 56 25.37 -1.84 -7.53
C GLU A 56 25.20 -1.93 -9.05
N ASP A 57 25.15 -3.17 -9.57
CA ASP A 57 24.96 -3.49 -11.00
C ASP A 57 23.59 -4.15 -11.31
N GLY A 58 22.68 -4.27 -10.33
CA GLY A 58 21.39 -4.97 -10.50
C GLY A 58 21.51 -6.49 -10.71
N ASN A 59 22.62 -7.10 -10.27
CA ASN A 59 22.93 -8.51 -10.52
C ASN A 59 22.47 -9.48 -9.42
N THR A 60 21.90 -8.97 -8.33
CA THR A 60 21.36 -9.82 -7.26
C THR A 60 19.89 -10.05 -7.51
N GLU A 61 19.54 -11.28 -7.87
CA GLU A 61 18.15 -11.67 -8.07
C GLU A 61 17.51 -12.03 -6.72
N ILE A 62 16.34 -11.47 -6.46
CA ILE A 62 15.60 -11.70 -5.24
C ILE A 62 14.21 -12.15 -5.63
N THR A 63 13.92 -13.41 -5.36
CA THR A 63 12.57 -13.94 -5.54
C THR A 63 11.82 -13.81 -4.23
N TYR A 64 10.64 -13.20 -4.27
CA TYR A 64 9.76 -13.10 -3.11
C TYR A 64 8.35 -13.57 -3.42
N SER A 65 7.67 -14.11 -2.41
CA SER A 65 6.29 -14.56 -2.50
C SER A 65 5.49 -14.29 -1.24
N PHE A 66 4.17 -14.19 -1.39
CA PHE A 66 3.22 -14.02 -0.29
C PHE A 66 1.82 -14.42 -0.76
N MET A 67 0.90 -14.63 0.18
CA MET A 67 -0.51 -14.86 -0.10
C MET A 67 -1.28 -13.53 -0.13
N LEU A 68 -2.14 -13.35 -1.13
CA LEU A 68 -3.01 -12.18 -1.25
C LEU A 68 -4.39 -12.59 -1.79
N SER A 69 -5.46 -12.05 -1.21
CA SER A 69 -6.82 -12.26 -1.71
C SER A 69 -6.95 -11.91 -3.20
N ARG A 70 -7.76 -12.70 -3.91
CA ARG A 70 -8.17 -12.41 -5.30
C ARG A 70 -9.16 -11.25 -5.42
N ASP A 71 -9.55 -10.64 -4.30
CA ASP A 71 -10.22 -9.33 -4.30
C ASP A 71 -9.24 -8.20 -4.69
N PHE A 72 -7.93 -8.48 -4.67
CA PHE A 72 -6.90 -7.62 -5.23
C PHE A 72 -6.51 -8.10 -6.62
N ALA A 73 -6.79 -7.29 -7.63
CA ALA A 73 -6.35 -7.50 -9.01
C ALA A 73 -4.98 -6.84 -9.22
N ASP A 74 -4.10 -7.49 -9.99
CA ASP A 74 -2.77 -6.95 -10.23
C ASP A 74 -2.88 -5.62 -10.97
N SER A 75 -1.97 -4.70 -10.68
CA SER A 75 -1.90 -3.42 -11.36
C SER A 75 -0.45 -3.02 -11.58
N TYR A 76 -0.23 -1.93 -12.30
CA TYR A 76 1.11 -1.45 -12.59
C TYR A 76 1.25 0.03 -12.29
N SER A 77 2.41 0.38 -11.75
CA SER A 77 2.85 1.76 -11.63
C SER A 77 4.11 1.94 -12.45
N ASN A 78 4.21 3.05 -13.18
CA ASN A 78 5.47 3.48 -13.81
C ASN A 78 6.46 4.05 -12.77
N ALA A 79 6.14 4.00 -11.47
CA ALA A 79 7.04 4.37 -10.39
C ALA A 79 8.04 3.23 -10.17
N GLY A 80 9.32 3.49 -10.43
CA GLY A 80 10.40 2.52 -10.21
C GLY A 80 10.62 2.17 -8.74
N GLU A 81 9.93 2.86 -7.84
CA GLU A 81 9.97 2.67 -6.39
C GLU A 81 8.99 1.61 -5.85
N ILE A 82 8.08 1.10 -6.70
CA ILE A 82 7.06 0.11 -6.34
C ILE A 82 7.43 -1.24 -6.96
N ASP A 83 7.69 -2.24 -6.11
CA ASP A 83 8.07 -3.60 -6.53
C ASP A 83 6.84 -4.42 -6.96
N TYR A 84 5.69 -4.16 -6.33
CA TYR A 84 4.42 -4.81 -6.64
C TYR A 84 3.23 -3.92 -6.26
N LEU A 85 2.22 -3.91 -7.11
CA LEU A 85 0.97 -3.16 -6.92
C LEU A 85 -0.23 -4.06 -7.24
N ALA A 86 -1.23 -4.03 -6.38
CA ALA A 86 -2.53 -4.62 -6.67
C ALA A 86 -3.66 -3.76 -6.11
N VAL A 87 -4.75 -3.62 -6.85
CA VAL A 87 -5.89 -2.76 -6.49
C VAL A 87 -7.01 -3.62 -5.91
N TYR A 88 -7.56 -3.18 -4.78
CA TYR A 88 -8.76 -3.78 -4.22
C TYR A 88 -9.97 -3.48 -5.11
N ASN A 89 -10.40 -4.49 -5.86
CA ASN A 89 -11.58 -4.44 -6.69
C ASN A 89 -12.26 -5.82 -6.69
N PRO A 90 -13.17 -6.07 -5.73
CA PRO A 90 -13.81 -7.38 -5.59
C PRO A 90 -14.69 -7.73 -6.80
N ASP A 91 -15.10 -6.75 -7.59
CA ASP A 91 -15.90 -6.95 -8.81
C ASP A 91 -15.05 -7.14 -10.07
N CYS A 92 -13.72 -6.90 -9.99
CA CYS A 92 -12.78 -7.17 -11.08
C CYS A 92 -12.72 -8.68 -11.32
N ASN A 93 -13.09 -9.10 -12.53
CA ASN A 93 -13.00 -10.50 -12.98
C ASN A 93 -11.79 -10.73 -13.91
N GLU A 94 -11.01 -9.68 -14.13
CA GLU A 94 -9.77 -9.70 -14.90
C GLU A 94 -8.59 -9.95 -13.97
N GLU A 95 -7.48 -10.44 -14.53
CA GLU A 95 -6.23 -10.61 -13.76
C GLU A 95 -5.58 -9.27 -13.45
N PHE A 96 -5.82 -8.27 -14.30
CA PHE A 96 -5.28 -6.93 -14.21
C PHE A 96 -6.41 -5.90 -14.10
N CYS A 97 -6.23 -4.89 -13.27
CA CYS A 97 -7.15 -3.75 -13.18
C CYS A 97 -6.37 -2.43 -13.15
N ASP A 98 -6.86 -1.42 -13.87
CA ASP A 98 -6.26 -0.09 -13.89
C ASP A 98 -6.30 0.55 -12.49
N TYR A 99 -5.18 1.14 -12.09
CA TYR A 99 -5.09 1.90 -10.84
C TYR A 99 -5.54 3.35 -11.05
N SER A 100 -6.47 3.80 -10.21
CA SER A 100 -6.90 5.19 -10.12
C SER A 100 -6.57 5.79 -8.76
N ILE A 101 -6.38 7.12 -8.74
CA ILE A 101 -6.21 7.86 -7.49
C ILE A 101 -7.49 7.72 -6.66
N GLY A 102 -7.33 7.31 -5.38
CA GLY A 102 -8.43 7.03 -4.47
C GLY A 102 -8.71 5.53 -4.31
N ASP A 103 -8.20 4.69 -5.21
CA ASP A 103 -8.31 3.25 -5.07
C ASP A 103 -7.53 2.75 -3.85
N SER A 104 -8.11 1.77 -3.16
CA SER A 104 -7.37 1.05 -2.12
C SER A 104 -6.38 0.10 -2.77
N ALA A 105 -5.09 0.23 -2.46
CA ALA A 105 -4.04 -0.47 -3.19
C ALA A 105 -3.04 -1.13 -2.24
N PHE A 106 -2.78 -2.41 -2.47
CA PHE A 106 -1.72 -3.18 -1.82
C PHE A 106 -0.38 -2.90 -2.53
N ILE A 107 0.67 -2.66 -1.75
CA ILE A 107 1.97 -2.20 -2.23
C ILE A 107 3.09 -2.97 -1.53
N VAL A 108 4.07 -3.39 -2.32
CA VAL A 108 5.42 -3.73 -1.84
C VAL A 108 6.38 -2.69 -2.41
N SER A 109 7.21 -2.09 -1.57
CA SER A 109 8.18 -1.09 -1.99
C SER A 109 9.54 -1.33 -1.35
N SER A 110 10.56 -1.32 -2.20
CA SER A 110 11.97 -1.34 -1.81
C SER A 110 12.62 0.06 -1.78
N ALA A 111 11.88 1.09 -2.20
CA ALA A 111 12.33 2.48 -2.21
C ALA A 111 11.23 3.40 -1.64
N PRO A 112 11.00 3.36 -0.32
CA PRO A 112 9.94 4.10 0.33
C PRO A 112 10.07 5.60 0.10
N GLU A 113 8.93 6.26 0.15
CA GLU A 113 8.85 7.70 0.27
C GLU A 113 9.67 8.17 1.47
N ASN A 114 10.30 9.36 1.37
CA ASN A 114 11.17 9.91 2.41
C ASN A 114 10.50 9.90 3.79
N GLU A 115 9.20 10.20 3.86
CA GLU A 115 8.42 10.18 5.09
C GLU A 115 8.40 8.79 5.76
N ILE A 116 8.29 7.72 4.97
CA ILE A 116 8.33 6.34 5.45
C ILE A 116 9.77 5.88 5.71
N TYR A 117 10.70 6.30 4.85
CA TYR A 117 12.13 6.05 5.06
C TYR A 117 12.60 6.59 6.41
N ASP A 118 12.34 7.87 6.69
CA ASP A 118 12.72 8.55 7.92
C ASP A 118 12.04 7.92 9.14
N MET A 119 10.79 7.48 8.99
CA MET A 119 10.05 6.78 10.03
C MET A 119 10.73 5.47 10.43
N ILE A 120 11.22 4.71 9.44
CA ILE A 120 11.92 3.45 9.67
C ILE A 120 13.32 3.71 10.28
N GLU A 121 14.06 4.71 9.80
CA GLU A 121 15.35 5.09 10.41
C GLU A 121 15.20 5.58 11.85
N ASN A 122 14.16 6.35 12.15
CA ASN A 122 13.86 6.77 13.51
C ASN A 122 13.55 5.58 14.40
N TYR A 123 12.76 4.61 13.93
CA TYR A 123 12.54 3.37 14.66
C TYR A 123 13.85 2.60 14.92
N LYS A 124 14.74 2.47 13.93
CA LYS A 124 16.03 1.78 14.13
C LYS A 124 16.88 2.46 15.20
N ARG A 125 16.83 3.79 15.30
CA ARG A 125 17.61 4.59 16.26
C ARG A 125 17.01 4.63 17.67
N SER A 126 15.70 4.84 17.79
CA SER A 126 15.01 5.11 19.06
C SER A 126 14.10 3.97 19.52
N GLY A 127 13.75 3.07 18.60
CA GLY A 127 12.77 2.03 18.81
C GLY A 127 11.31 2.47 18.66
N THR A 128 11.04 3.72 18.27
CA THR A 128 9.68 4.23 18.06
C THR A 128 9.64 5.11 16.81
N PRO A 129 8.69 4.89 15.87
CA PRO A 129 8.49 5.77 14.73
C PRO A 129 7.71 7.03 15.13
N ASP A 130 7.97 8.14 14.43
CA ASP A 130 7.22 9.39 14.56
C ASP A 130 6.07 9.46 13.54
N GLY A 131 5.08 10.33 13.77
CA GLY A 131 4.06 10.65 12.76
C GLY A 131 3.05 9.54 12.46
N VAL A 132 2.85 8.60 13.39
CA VAL A 132 1.94 7.47 13.24
C VAL A 132 0.63 7.66 14.02
N TYR A 133 -0.47 7.17 13.46
CA TYR A 133 -1.75 7.00 14.15
C TYR A 133 -1.75 5.80 15.08
N SER A 134 -1.09 4.71 14.65
CA SER A 134 -0.92 3.51 15.45
C SER A 134 0.41 2.87 15.15
N PHE A 135 0.99 2.21 16.15
CA PHE A 135 2.26 1.51 16.02
C PHE A 135 2.27 0.29 16.94
N GLU A 136 2.84 -0.80 16.43
CA GLU A 136 3.07 -2.02 17.20
C GLU A 136 4.40 -2.64 16.74
N ARG A 137 5.27 -2.94 17.72
CA ARG A 137 6.48 -3.73 17.45
C ARG A 137 6.11 -5.17 17.14
N VAL A 138 6.77 -5.74 16.15
CA VAL A 138 6.48 -7.11 15.72
C VAL A 138 7.66 -7.99 16.13
N GLY A 139 7.45 -8.86 17.13
CA GLY A 139 8.48 -9.76 17.64
C GLY A 139 8.32 -11.22 17.20
N ASN A 140 7.16 -11.59 16.65
CA ASN A 140 6.75 -12.98 16.42
C ASN A 140 6.63 -13.36 14.94
N MET A 141 6.96 -12.46 14.00
CA MET A 141 6.86 -12.69 12.54
C MET A 141 8.24 -12.83 11.87
N GLY A 142 9.25 -13.25 12.64
CA GLY A 142 10.63 -13.41 12.17
C GLY A 142 11.49 -12.16 12.33
N SER A 143 12.81 -12.31 12.17
CA SER A 143 13.79 -11.24 12.41
C SER A 143 13.78 -10.13 11.35
N ARG A 144 13.04 -10.32 10.26
CA ARG A 144 12.95 -9.41 9.11
C ARG A 144 11.81 -8.41 9.22
N VAL A 145 10.96 -8.51 10.25
CA VAL A 145 9.80 -7.63 10.41
C VAL A 145 10.02 -6.77 11.64
N TYR A 146 10.08 -5.45 11.46
CA TYR A 146 10.42 -4.53 12.53
C TYR A 146 9.19 -4.13 13.35
N PHE A 147 8.20 -3.55 12.67
CA PHE A 147 6.99 -3.03 13.25
C PHE A 147 5.90 -2.92 12.20
N LYS A 148 4.66 -2.77 12.66
CA LYS A 148 3.54 -2.33 11.83
C LYS A 148 3.04 -0.97 12.30
N ALA A 149 2.61 -0.13 11.37
CA ALA A 149 2.10 1.19 11.68
C ALA A 149 0.97 1.59 10.74
N CYS A 150 0.19 2.56 11.19
CA CYS A 150 -0.77 3.28 10.38
C CYS A 150 -0.37 4.76 10.41
N THR A 151 -0.30 5.42 9.26
CA THR A 151 0.08 6.84 9.13
C THR A 151 -0.72 7.52 8.02
N LEU A 152 -0.60 8.85 7.93
CA LEU A 152 -1.12 9.63 6.82
C LEU A 152 0.03 10.01 5.89
N LEU A 153 0.07 9.37 4.73
CA LEU A 153 1.01 9.70 3.68
C LEU A 153 0.31 10.61 2.67
N ARG A 154 0.62 11.91 2.72
CA ARG A 154 0.15 12.93 1.75
C ARG A 154 -1.38 12.92 1.53
N GLY A 155 -2.14 12.69 2.60
CA GLY A 155 -3.62 12.72 2.58
C GLY A 155 -4.29 11.35 2.43
N VAL A 156 -3.52 10.29 2.14
CA VAL A 156 -4.00 8.90 2.07
C VAL A 156 -3.52 8.14 3.31
N VAL A 157 -4.33 7.22 3.82
CA VAL A 157 -3.92 6.38 4.95
C VAL A 157 -3.06 5.25 4.42
N LEU A 158 -1.90 5.03 5.04
CA LEU A 158 -1.05 3.87 4.79
C LEU A 158 -1.00 3.02 6.05
N TYR A 159 -1.46 1.77 5.95
CA TYR A 159 -1.14 0.72 6.92
C TYR A 159 -0.05 -0.15 6.35
N PHE A 160 1.06 -0.32 7.08
CA PHE A 160 2.22 -1.02 6.57
C PHE A 160 3.00 -1.74 7.65
N TYR A 161 3.78 -2.73 7.21
CA TYR A 161 4.86 -3.34 7.97
C TYR A 161 6.20 -2.85 7.40
N ALA A 162 7.05 -2.35 8.28
CA ALA A 162 8.45 -2.10 7.94
C ALA A 162 9.22 -3.42 7.97
N ILE A 163 9.89 -3.74 6.86
CA ILE A 163 10.64 -5.00 6.71
C ILE A 163 12.10 -4.76 6.35
N ASP A 164 12.90 -5.77 6.67
CA ASP A 164 14.31 -5.90 6.32
C ASP A 164 14.47 -7.02 5.31
N ARG A 165 14.82 -6.66 4.08
CA ARG A 165 15.11 -7.65 3.03
C ARG A 165 16.56 -8.13 3.10
N GLY A 166 17.40 -7.51 3.94
CA GLY A 166 18.83 -7.80 4.04
C GLY A 166 19.64 -7.39 2.81
N ILE A 167 18.99 -6.72 1.85
CA ILE A 167 19.47 -6.35 0.52
C ILE A 167 18.74 -5.08 0.09
N SER A 168 19.46 -3.97 0.23
CA SER A 168 19.35 -2.67 -0.45
C SER A 168 19.97 -1.59 0.45
N TYR A 169 20.31 -0.43 -0.13
CA TYR A 169 20.67 0.77 0.63
C TYR A 169 19.46 1.47 1.27
N THR A 170 18.25 0.91 1.11
CA THR A 170 16.98 1.59 1.39
C THR A 170 16.10 0.79 2.34
N ASN A 171 15.22 1.48 3.06
CA ASN A 171 14.20 0.85 3.87
C ASN A 171 13.15 0.16 2.97
N ASN A 172 12.35 -0.76 3.52
CA ASN A 172 11.37 -1.51 2.73
C ASN A 172 10.05 -1.61 3.50
N TYR A 173 8.94 -1.68 2.77
CA TYR A 173 7.63 -1.97 3.38
C TYR A 173 6.72 -2.82 2.51
N ILE A 174 5.78 -3.49 3.19
CA ILE A 174 4.59 -4.10 2.62
C ILE A 174 3.39 -3.42 3.28
N GLY A 175 2.44 -2.94 2.50
CA GLY A 175 1.32 -2.19 3.04
C GLY A 175 0.12 -2.06 2.13
N VAL A 176 -0.89 -1.33 2.61
CA VAL A 176 -2.08 -0.98 1.87
C VAL A 176 -2.39 0.50 2.07
N MET A 177 -2.61 1.19 0.96
CA MET A 177 -3.08 2.57 0.92
C MET A 177 -4.60 2.58 0.77
N TYR A 178 -5.28 3.49 1.46
CA TYR A 178 -6.72 3.68 1.35
C TYR A 178 -7.19 5.06 1.83
N GLU A 179 -8.40 5.45 1.42
CA GLU A 179 -8.98 6.73 1.79
C GLU A 179 -9.31 6.84 3.28
N LYS A 180 -9.19 8.06 3.82
CA LYS A 180 -9.44 8.36 5.24
C LYS A 180 -10.86 8.06 5.69
N ASN A 181 -11.84 8.09 4.78
CA ASN A 181 -13.24 7.76 5.06
C ASN A 181 -13.44 6.28 5.45
N LEU A 182 -12.49 5.39 5.15
CA LEU A 182 -12.55 3.98 5.52
C LEU A 182 -12.11 3.71 6.96
N LEU A 183 -11.51 4.68 7.67
CA LEU A 183 -11.09 4.48 9.07
C LEU A 183 -12.27 4.04 9.96
N GLY A 184 -12.08 2.95 10.70
CA GLY A 184 -13.07 2.31 11.57
C GLY A 184 -14.08 1.42 10.84
N THR A 185 -14.01 1.31 9.52
CA THR A 185 -14.97 0.50 8.74
C THR A 185 -14.57 -0.98 8.69
N PRO A 186 -15.53 -1.89 8.43
CA PRO A 186 -15.22 -3.29 8.14
C PRO A 186 -14.26 -3.48 6.96
N LEU A 187 -14.29 -2.57 5.98
CA LEU A 187 -13.38 -2.62 4.84
C LEU A 187 -11.94 -2.31 5.27
N GLU A 188 -11.70 -1.31 6.13
CA GLU A 188 -10.35 -1.08 6.69
C GLU A 188 -9.80 -2.31 7.40
N ALA A 189 -10.62 -2.96 8.23
CA ALA A 189 -10.23 -4.18 8.92
C ALA A 189 -9.85 -5.30 7.92
N LYS A 190 -10.60 -5.45 6.83
CA LYS A 190 -10.29 -6.39 5.76
C LYS A 190 -8.96 -6.05 5.07
N LEU A 191 -8.79 -4.81 4.62
CA LEU A 191 -7.57 -4.36 3.94
C LEU A 191 -6.32 -4.58 4.81
N LYS A 192 -6.40 -4.27 6.11
CA LYS A 192 -5.30 -4.49 7.07
C LYS A 192 -5.04 -5.97 7.30
N GLY A 193 -6.09 -6.78 7.40
CA GLY A 193 -5.96 -8.24 7.54
C GLY A 193 -5.25 -8.90 6.36
N GLU A 194 -5.43 -8.37 5.15
CA GLU A 194 -4.75 -8.85 3.94
C GLU A 194 -3.25 -8.53 3.97
N VAL A 195 -2.87 -7.36 4.49
CA VAL A 195 -1.45 -7.03 4.76
C VAL A 195 -0.88 -7.94 5.85
N ASP A 196 -1.61 -8.16 6.94
CA ASP A 196 -1.17 -9.04 8.03
C ASP A 196 -0.91 -10.48 7.52
N GLU A 197 -1.77 -10.99 6.64
CA GLU A 197 -1.61 -12.32 6.02
C GLU A 197 -0.48 -12.36 4.99
N ALA A 198 -0.35 -11.33 4.15
CA ALA A 198 0.74 -11.24 3.20
C ALA A 198 2.10 -11.26 3.90
N VAL A 199 2.25 -10.50 4.99
CA VAL A 199 3.50 -10.46 5.78
C VAL A 199 3.76 -11.79 6.48
N ARG A 200 2.73 -12.44 7.05
CA ARG A 200 2.85 -13.75 7.71
C ARG A 200 3.28 -14.86 6.73
N SER A 201 2.77 -14.79 5.52
CA SER A 201 3.07 -15.75 4.45
C SER A 201 4.30 -15.35 3.62
N TYR A 202 4.90 -14.18 3.87
CA TYR A 202 6.03 -13.66 3.11
C TYR A 202 7.23 -14.61 3.14
N ARG A 203 7.78 -14.91 1.97
CA ARG A 203 9.01 -15.68 1.78
C ARG A 203 9.91 -14.95 0.81
N GLU A 204 11.20 -15.04 1.02
CA GLU A 204 12.20 -14.44 0.13
C GLU A 204 13.43 -15.33 0.04
N ALA A 205 13.96 -15.44 -1.18
CA ALA A 205 15.21 -16.11 -1.48
C ALA A 205 16.11 -15.17 -2.27
N VAL A 206 17.34 -15.01 -1.78
CA VAL A 206 18.39 -14.20 -2.42
C VAL A 206 19.29 -15.13 -3.22
N GLN A 207 19.36 -14.93 -4.53
CA GLN A 207 20.32 -15.59 -5.38
C GLN A 207 21.52 -14.65 -5.61
N PRO A 208 22.73 -15.04 -5.17
CA PRO A 208 23.92 -14.23 -5.41
C PRO A 208 24.25 -14.18 -6.91
N PRO A 209 24.98 -13.17 -7.39
CA PRO A 209 25.39 -13.07 -8.78
C PRO A 209 26.07 -14.35 -9.26
N ALA A 210 25.74 -14.81 -10.47
CA ALA A 210 26.48 -15.89 -11.11
C ALA A 210 27.94 -15.44 -11.31
N ARG A 211 28.88 -16.22 -10.77
CA ARG A 211 30.33 -15.98 -10.88
C ARG A 211 30.86 -16.33 -12.26
#